data_AF-A0A538PVG5-F1
#
_entry.id   AF-A0A538PVG5-F1
#
_cell.length_a   1.000
_cell.length_b   1.000
_cell.length_c   1.000
_cell.angle_alpha   90.00
_cell.angle_beta   90.00
_cell.angle_gamma   90.00
#
_symmetry.space_group_name_H-M   'P 1'
#
loop_
_entity.id
_entity.type
_entity.pdbx_description
1 polymer ?
#
loop_
_entity_poly.entity_id
_entity_poly.type
_entity_poly.pdbx_seq_one_letter_code
_entity_poly.pdbx_strand_id
1 'polypeptide(L)'
;MKKNGADMASLKPRFDQFAGWMSDLKERDTLTFQYVPGRGVTVVLKGQVKGTIGGADFATALFSIWFGRNPADDDLKNALLGK
;
A
#
# COMPACT_ATOMS: atom_id res chain seq x y z
N MET A 1 15.39 10.26 9.45
CA MET A 1 15.27 9.42 8.23
C MET A 1 15.08 10.34 7.02
N LYS A 2 16.10 10.48 6.17
CA LYS A 2 16.10 11.27 4.93
C LYS A 2 16.56 10.34 3.79
N LYS A 3 15.65 9.75 3.00
CA LYS A 3 15.99 9.05 1.72
C LYS A 3 14.84 9.00 0.68
N ASN A 4 13.79 9.81 0.80
CA ASN A 4 12.55 9.58 0.02
C ASN A 4 12.65 9.86 -1.50
N GLY A 5 13.68 10.54 -2.01
CA GLY A 5 13.74 10.93 -3.43
C GLY A 5 14.22 9.82 -4.38
N ALA A 6 15.34 9.18 -4.04
CA ALA A 6 15.95 8.13 -4.88
C ALA A 6 15.20 6.79 -4.77
N ASP A 7 14.64 6.48 -3.61
CA ASP A 7 13.88 5.26 -3.37
C ASP A 7 12.52 5.28 -4.09
N MET A 8 11.89 6.46 -4.25
CA MET A 8 10.61 6.57 -4.97
C MET A 8 10.75 6.38 -6.47
N ALA A 9 11.87 6.81 -7.07
CA ALA A 9 12.12 6.62 -8.49
C ALA A 9 12.20 5.13 -8.86
N SER A 10 12.85 4.30 -8.03
CA SER A 10 12.92 2.84 -8.24
C SER A 10 11.62 2.12 -7.89
N LEU A 11 10.76 2.73 -7.06
CA LEU A 11 9.43 2.21 -6.74
C LEU A 11 8.38 2.55 -7.80
N LYS A 12 8.60 3.59 -8.62
CA LYS A 12 7.62 4.07 -9.60
C LYS A 12 7.05 2.97 -10.50
N PRO A 13 7.84 2.06 -11.12
CA PRO A 13 7.27 1.02 -11.99
C PRO A 13 6.33 0.07 -11.25
N ARG A 14 6.61 -0.20 -9.97
CA ARG A 14 5.75 -1.04 -9.12
C ARG A 14 4.46 -0.32 -8.73
N PHE A 15 4.52 0.99 -8.46
CA PHE A 15 3.33 1.80 -8.26
C PHE A 15 2.50 1.97 -9.53
N ASP A 16 3.12 2.09 -10.70
CA ASP A 16 2.43 2.13 -11.98
C ASP A 16 1.70 0.79 -12.23
N GLN A 17 2.33 -0.34 -11.93
CA GLN A 17 1.70 -1.66 -11.98
C GLN A 17 0.51 -1.77 -11.02
N PHE A 18 0.69 -1.35 -9.77
CA PHE A 18 -0.38 -1.30 -8.77
C PHE A 18 -1.56 -0.45 -9.24
N ALA A 19 -1.28 0.76 -9.73
CA ALA A 19 -2.29 1.70 -10.23
C ALA A 19 -3.07 1.10 -11.41
N GLY A 20 -2.39 0.36 -12.29
CA GLY A 20 -3.03 -0.35 -13.40
C GLY A 20 -4.04 -1.44 -12.98
N TRP A 21 -4.05 -1.87 -11.72
CA TRP A 21 -5.06 -2.80 -11.19
C TRP A 21 -6.29 -2.11 -10.62
N MET A 22 -6.21 -0.80 -10.39
CA MET A 22 -7.25 -0.06 -9.68
C MET A 22 -8.45 0.19 -10.60
N SER A 23 -9.63 0.13 -9.98
CA SER A 23 -10.91 0.48 -10.58
C SER A 23 -11.74 1.22 -9.54
N ASP A 24 -12.75 1.96 -9.97
CA ASP A 24 -13.66 2.67 -9.05
C ASP A 24 -14.18 1.76 -7.94
N LEU A 25 -14.08 2.26 -6.71
CA LEU A 25 -14.62 1.64 -5.50
C LEU A 25 -15.93 2.31 -5.13
N LYS A 26 -16.96 1.51 -4.87
CA LYS A 26 -18.25 1.96 -4.35
C LYS A 26 -18.39 1.60 -2.88
N GLU A 27 -19.44 2.11 -2.26
CA GLU A 27 -19.81 1.69 -0.92
C GLU A 27 -19.92 0.15 -0.86
N ARG A 28 -19.38 -0.44 0.21
CA ARG A 28 -19.27 -1.89 0.44
C ARG A 28 -18.25 -2.64 -0.43
N ASP A 29 -17.63 -2.01 -1.43
CA ASP A 29 -16.46 -2.60 -2.09
C ASP A 29 -15.28 -2.61 -1.11
N THR A 30 -14.40 -3.60 -1.28
CA THR A 30 -13.19 -3.73 -0.45
C THR A 30 -11.94 -3.72 -1.31
N LEU A 31 -10.92 -3.01 -0.81
CA LEU A 31 -9.54 -3.09 -1.27
C LEU A 31 -8.72 -3.61 -0.10
N THR A 32 -8.14 -4.80 -0.26
CA THR A 32 -7.35 -5.46 0.78
C THR A 32 -5.90 -5.54 0.35
N PHE A 33 -5.01 -5.20 1.29
CA PHE A 33 -3.57 -5.36 1.17
C PHE A 33 -3.09 -6.40 2.17
N GLN A 34 -2.50 -7.49 1.68
CA GLN A 34 -1.92 -8.53 2.53
C GLN A 34 -0.41 -8.56 2.34
N TYR A 35 0.34 -8.20 3.37
CA TYR A 35 1.80 -8.29 3.34
C TYR A 35 2.28 -9.60 3.98
N VAL A 36 3.14 -10.32 3.26
CA VAL A 36 3.87 -11.48 3.79
C VAL A 36 5.37 -11.24 3.60
N PRO A 37 6.18 -11.22 4.67
CA PRO A 37 7.63 -11.08 4.57
C PRO A 37 8.24 -12.12 3.61
N GLY A 38 9.18 -11.68 2.77
CA GLY A 38 9.79 -12.53 1.73
C GLY A 38 8.94 -12.75 0.48
N ARG A 39 7.64 -12.42 0.50
CA ARG A 39 6.74 -12.51 -0.66
C ARG A 39 6.34 -11.14 -1.20
N GLY A 40 5.96 -10.20 -0.32
CA GLY A 40 5.49 -8.87 -0.70
C GLY A 40 4.01 -8.64 -0.39
N VAL A 41 3.40 -7.68 -1.08
CA VAL A 41 2.01 -7.25 -0.86
C VAL A 41 1.11 -7.84 -1.92
N THR A 42 0.17 -8.70 -1.53
CA THR A 42 -0.94 -9.15 -2.37
C THR A 42 -2.06 -8.13 -2.31
N VAL A 43 -2.58 -7.75 -3.49
CA VAL A 43 -3.69 -6.81 -3.65
C VAL A 43 -4.94 -7.57 -4.04
N VAL A 44 -6.02 -7.37 -3.28
CA VAL A 44 -7.35 -7.92 -3.56
C VAL A 44 -8.32 -6.76 -3.73
N LEU A 45 -8.96 -6.68 -4.89
CA LEU A 45 -9.92 -5.64 -5.21
C LEU A 45 -11.27 -6.29 -5.53
N LYS A 46 -12.31 -5.92 -4.78
CA LYS A 46 -13.67 -6.48 -4.91
C LYS A 46 -13.68 -8.02 -4.80
N GLY A 47 -12.93 -8.54 -3.83
CA GLY A 47 -12.77 -9.98 -3.61
C GLY A 47 -11.88 -10.72 -4.61
N GLN A 48 -11.39 -10.06 -5.67
CA GLN A 48 -10.52 -10.67 -6.67
C GLN A 48 -9.05 -10.33 -6.43
N VAL A 49 -8.19 -11.34 -6.36
CA VAL A 49 -6.73 -11.15 -6.32
C VAL A 49 -6.27 -10.54 -7.64
N LYS A 50 -5.63 -9.38 -7.58
CA LYS A 50 -5.07 -8.68 -8.75
C LYS A 50 -3.60 -9.04 -9.00
N GLY A 51 -2.86 -9.34 -7.94
CA GLY A 51 -1.48 -9.76 -8.02
C GLY A 51 -0.73 -9.53 -6.72
N THR A 52 0.58 -9.78 -6.77
CA THR A 52 1.51 -9.56 -5.65
C THR A 52 2.67 -8.71 -6.12
N ILE A 53 2.97 -7.63 -5.38
CA ILE A 53 4.15 -6.80 -5.61
C ILE A 53 5.20 -7.12 -4.55
N GLY A 54 6.35 -7.56 -5.02
CA GLY A 54 7.48 -7.93 -4.16
C GLY A 54 8.21 -6.73 -3.55
N GLY A 55 8.89 -6.99 -2.45
CA GLY A 55 9.79 -6.05 -1.78
C GLY A 55 9.21 -5.45 -0.50
N ALA A 56 10.01 -5.47 0.56
CA ALA A 56 9.67 -4.82 1.83
C ALA A 56 9.68 -3.28 1.70
N ASP A 57 10.44 -2.75 0.76
CA ASP A 57 10.48 -1.34 0.40
C ASP A 57 9.14 -0.86 -0.19
N PHE A 58 8.53 -1.65 -1.08
CA PHE A 58 7.20 -1.36 -1.60
C PHE A 58 6.13 -1.43 -0.50
N ALA A 59 6.16 -2.48 0.34
CA ALA A 59 5.25 -2.59 1.48
C ALA A 59 5.38 -1.38 2.44
N THR A 60 6.61 -0.99 2.76
CA THR A 60 6.89 0.18 3.60
C THR A 60 6.36 1.46 2.98
N ALA A 61 6.60 1.67 1.69
CA ALA A 61 6.14 2.85 0.96
C ALA A 61 4.59 2.89 0.90
N LEU A 62 3.94 1.79 0.53
CA LEU A 62 2.49 1.70 0.45
C LEU A 62 1.82 1.97 1.80
N PHE A 63 2.28 1.30 2.87
CA PHE A 63 1.68 1.48 4.19
C PHE A 63 2.03 2.80 4.86
N SER A 64 3.07 3.51 4.40
CA SER A 64 3.36 4.87 4.87
C SER A 64 2.24 5.86 4.55
N ILE A 65 1.33 5.54 3.62
CA ILE A 65 0.12 6.33 3.37
C ILE A 65 -0.75 6.41 4.62
N TRP A 66 -0.80 5.36 5.46
CA TRP A 66 -1.60 5.36 6.70
C TRP A 66 -0.75 5.44 7.96
N PHE A 67 0.47 4.93 7.96
CA PHE A 67 1.32 4.91 9.16
C PHE A 67 2.50 5.89 9.10
N GLY A 68 2.66 6.60 7.99
CA GLY A 68 3.74 7.56 7.80
C GLY A 68 3.56 8.82 8.64
N ARG A 69 4.47 9.78 8.42
CA ARG A 69 4.47 11.04 9.15
C ARG A 69 3.28 11.95 8.81
N ASN A 70 2.74 11.80 7.59
CA ASN A 70 1.58 12.53 7.11
C ASN A 70 0.59 11.51 6.53
N PRO A 71 -0.22 10.86 7.39
CA PRO A 71 -1.12 9.81 6.94
C PRO A 71 -2.32 10.39 6.19
N ALA A 72 -2.98 9.58 5.38
CA ALA A 72 -4.22 9.93 4.69
C ALA A 72 -5.39 10.14 5.66
N ASP A 73 -5.33 9.46 6.82
CA ASP A 73 -6.34 9.52 7.88
C ASP A 73 -5.63 9.30 9.23
N ASP A 74 -5.61 10.36 10.06
CA ASP A 74 -4.96 10.34 11.38
C ASP A 74 -5.71 9.46 12.39
N ASP A 75 -7.04 9.39 12.29
CA ASP A 75 -7.87 8.58 13.20
C ASP A 75 -7.68 7.10 12.91
N LEU A 76 -7.65 6.72 11.64
CA LEU A 76 -7.35 5.35 11.22
C LEU A 76 -5.95 4.91 11.70
N LYS A 77 -4.95 5.80 11.61
CA LYS A 77 -3.62 5.53 12.14
C LYS A 77 -3.64 5.28 13.65
N ASN A 78 -4.33 6.12 14.42
CA ASN A 78 -4.41 5.98 15.88
C ASN A 78 -5.13 4.68 16.26
N ALA A 79 -6.27 4.38 15.62
CA ALA A 79 -7.03 3.17 15.85
C ALA A 79 -6.21 1.89 15.57
N LEU A 80 -5.45 1.86 14.49
CA LEU A 80 -4.60 0.71 14.13
C LEU A 80 -3.36 0.56 15.03
N LEU A 81 -2.91 1.64 15.65
CA LEU A 81 -1.78 1.63 16.60
C LEU A 81 -2.22 1.47 18.06
N GLY A 82 -3.53 1.39 18.33
CA GLY A 82 -4.08 1.26 19.68
C GLY A 82 -3.79 2.46 20.58
N LYS A 83 -3.85 3.67 20.01
CA LYS A 83 -3.62 4.94 20.72
C LYS A 83 -4.91 5.71 20.93
#